data_AF-A0A2D6HUC0-F1
#
_entry.id   AF-A0A2D6HUC0-F1
#
_cell.length_a   1.000
_cell.length_b   1.000
_cell.length_c   1.000
_cell.angle_alpha   90.00
_cell.angle_beta   90.00
_cell.angle_gamma   90.00
#
_symmetry.space_group_name_H-M   'P 1'
#
loop_
_entity.id
_entity.type
_entity.pdbx_description
1 polymer ?
#
loop_
_entity_poly.entity_id
_entity_poly.type
_entity_poly.pdbx_seq_one_letter_code
_entity_poly.pdbx_strand_id
1 'polypeptide(L)'
;MLPPAAAPQSVVEKIAKIESALDDVVNHGSDDELFIASYLQGHFAVEARQLEMQENATITLLDEKMQESLQQAFANNELEGGDAARVSALWAKLMSESR
;
A
#
# COMPACT_ATOMS: atom_id res chain seq x y z
N MET A 1 1.37 -25.36 1.78
CA MET A 1 1.80 -24.28 2.69
C MET A 1 2.52 -23.27 1.81
N LEU A 2 2.09 -22.01 1.82
CA LEU A 2 2.93 -20.95 1.23
C LEU A 2 4.26 -20.96 1.99
N PRO A 3 5.41 -20.81 1.30
CA PRO A 3 6.67 -20.66 2.01
C PRO A 3 6.55 -19.49 3.00
N PRO A 4 7.15 -19.58 4.19
CA PRO A 4 7.24 -18.42 5.07
C PRO A 4 7.88 -17.27 4.29
N ALA A 5 7.35 -16.06 4.47
CA ALA A 5 7.93 -14.86 3.87
C ALA A 5 9.43 -14.80 4.21
N ALA A 6 10.25 -14.46 3.22
CA ALA A 6 11.69 -14.26 3.41
C ALA A 6 11.96 -12.95 4.16
N ALA A 7 11.05 -11.98 4.06
CA ALA A 7 11.14 -10.71 4.73
C ALA A 7 11.20 -10.82 6.26
N PRO A 8 11.83 -9.84 6.93
CA PRO A 8 11.79 -9.74 8.38
C PRO A 8 10.35 -9.70 8.89
N GLN A 9 10.09 -10.37 10.03
CA GLN A 9 8.77 -10.45 10.63
C GLN A 9 8.14 -9.07 10.86
N SER A 10 8.92 -8.06 11.26
CA SER A 10 8.44 -6.68 11.43
C SER A 10 7.87 -6.07 10.15
N VAL A 11 8.40 -6.44 8.97
CA VAL A 11 7.90 -5.98 7.68
C VAL A 11 6.61 -6.71 7.32
N VAL A 12 6.56 -8.02 7.52
CA VAL A 12 5.36 -8.84 7.30
C VAL A 12 4.20 -8.36 8.18
N GLU A 13 4.46 -8.08 9.46
CA GLU A 13 3.47 -7.52 10.38
C GLU A 13 2.99 -6.13 9.96
N LYS A 14 3.91 -5.27 9.48
CA LYS A 14 3.57 -3.95 8.93
C LYS A 14 2.66 -4.09 7.71
N ILE A 15 2.97 -5.02 6.81
CA ILE A 15 2.19 -5.30 5.61
C ILE A 15 0.78 -5.73 5.99
N ALA A 16 0.65 -6.76 6.84
CA ALA A 16 -0.65 -7.26 7.28
C ALA A 16 -1.52 -6.18 7.97
N LYS A 17 -0.91 -5.28 8.76
CA LYS A 17 -1.62 -4.14 9.36
C LYS A 17 -2.16 -3.17 8.32
N ILE A 18 -1.37 -2.88 7.28
CA ILE A 18 -1.79 -1.98 6.20
C ILE A 18 -2.90 -2.63 5.36
N GLU A 19 -2.80 -3.93 5.06
CA GLU A 19 -3.85 -4.68 4.36
C GLU A 19 -5.17 -4.62 5.11
N SER A 20 -5.15 -4.91 6.41
CA SER A 20 -6.35 -4.83 7.24
C SER A 20 -6.95 -3.42 7.26
N ALA A 21 -6.12 -2.39 7.34
CA ALA A 21 -6.59 -1.00 7.34
C ALA A 21 -7.19 -0.59 5.99
N LEU A 22 -6.66 -1.09 4.88
CA LEU A 22 -7.23 -0.86 3.55
C LEU A 22 -8.57 -1.58 3.39
N ASP A 23 -8.65 -2.86 3.80
CA ASP A 23 -9.89 -3.64 3.76
C ASP A 23 -10.99 -2.98 4.61
N ASP A 24 -10.66 -2.42 5.78
CA ASP A 24 -11.62 -1.70 6.62
C ASP A 24 -12.18 -0.45 5.93
N VAL A 25 -11.34 0.32 5.22
CA VAL A 25 -11.80 1.48 4.43
C VAL A 25 -12.68 1.02 3.27
N VAL A 26 -12.37 -0.11 2.64
CA VAL A 26 -13.19 -0.69 1.55
C VAL A 26 -14.54 -1.21 2.04
N ASN A 27 -14.67 -1.60 3.31
CA ASN A 27 -15.95 -2.08 3.84
C ASN A 27 -16.87 -0.95 4.33
N HIS A 28 -16.33 0.22 4.67
CA HIS A 28 -17.07 1.28 5.38
C HIS A 28 -16.96 2.68 4.78
N GLY A 29 -16.10 2.90 3.80
CA GLY A 29 -15.90 4.20 3.16
C GLY A 29 -17.04 4.62 2.23
N SER A 30 -17.11 5.92 1.94
CA SER A 30 -17.92 6.47 0.85
C SER A 30 -17.42 6.02 -0.54
N ASP A 31 -18.22 6.16 -1.59
CA ASP A 31 -17.85 5.76 -2.97
C ASP A 31 -16.50 6.31 -3.43
N ASP A 32 -16.20 7.57 -3.11
CA ASP A 32 -14.91 8.19 -3.40
C ASP A 32 -13.76 7.55 -2.59
N GLU A 33 -13.98 7.28 -1.30
CA GLU A 33 -12.98 6.63 -0.45
C GLU A 33 -12.74 5.18 -0.86
N LEU A 34 -13.80 4.49 -1.32
CA LEU A 34 -13.74 3.14 -1.86
C LEU A 34 -12.86 3.07 -3.10
N PHE A 35 -13.01 4.04 -4.02
CA PHE A 35 -12.15 4.14 -5.21
C PHE A 35 -10.69 4.34 -4.82
N ILE A 36 -10.41 5.31 -3.94
CA ILE A 36 -9.04 5.64 -3.51
C ILE A 36 -8.40 4.45 -2.77
N ALA A 37 -9.12 3.79 -1.86
CA ALA A 37 -8.62 2.65 -1.12
C ALA A 37 -8.41 1.43 -2.02
N SER A 38 -9.35 1.13 -2.92
CA SER A 38 -9.22 0.01 -3.87
C SER A 38 -8.05 0.22 -4.83
N TYR A 39 -7.85 1.44 -5.33
CA TYR A 39 -6.71 1.78 -6.18
C TYR A 39 -5.39 1.56 -5.43
N LEU A 40 -5.28 2.10 -4.21
CA LEU A 40 -4.09 1.95 -3.38
C LEU A 40 -3.83 0.48 -3.02
N GLN A 41 -4.87 -0.29 -2.71
CA GLN A 41 -4.79 -1.72 -2.40
C GLN A 41 -4.24 -2.54 -3.57
N GLY A 42 -4.61 -2.19 -4.80
CA GLY A 42 -4.07 -2.84 -6.01
C GLY A 42 -2.55 -2.70 -6.12
N HIS A 43 -2.03 -1.48 -5.98
CA HIS A 43 -0.59 -1.22 -5.98
C HIS A 43 0.11 -1.89 -4.79
N PHE A 44 -0.50 -1.75 -3.61
CA PHE A 44 0.04 -2.30 -2.37
C PHE A 44 0.21 -3.82 -2.43
N ALA A 45 -0.79 -4.56 -2.93
CA ALA A 45 -0.71 -6.01 -3.05
C ALA A 45 0.47 -6.48 -3.91
N VAL A 46 0.80 -5.73 -4.98
CA VAL A 46 1.92 -6.03 -5.87
C VAL A 46 3.26 -5.78 -5.18
N GLU A 47 3.44 -4.61 -4.58
CA GLU A 47 4.71 -4.25 -3.92
C GLU A 47 4.95 -5.05 -2.64
N ALA A 48 3.91 -5.25 -1.81
CA ALA A 48 3.98 -6.04 -0.59
C ALA A 48 4.44 -7.48 -0.87
N ARG A 49 3.85 -8.13 -1.87
CA ARG A 49 4.24 -9.50 -2.26
C ARG A 49 5.68 -9.59 -2.74
N GLN A 50 6.17 -8.58 -3.46
CA GLN A 50 7.57 -8.52 -3.88
C GLN A 50 8.51 -8.34 -2.67
N LEU A 51 8.09 -7.56 -1.68
CA LEU A 51 8.87 -7.33 -0.47
C LEU A 51 8.89 -8.54 0.46
N GLU A 52 7.78 -9.25 0.61
CA GLU A 52 7.71 -10.48 1.42
C GLU A 52 8.73 -11.54 0.96
N MET A 53 9.15 -11.49 -0.30
CA MET A 53 10.15 -12.39 -0.88
C MET A 53 11.61 -11.90 -0.72
N GLN A 54 11.85 -10.77 -0.05
CA GLN A 54 13.19 -10.17 0.10
C GLN A 54 13.67 -10.24 1.56
N GLU A 55 14.77 -10.96 1.82
CA GLU A 55 15.35 -11.11 3.16
C GLU A 55 15.81 -9.79 3.80
N ASN A 56 16.19 -8.82 2.97
CA ASN A 56 16.64 -7.49 3.38
C ASN A 56 15.52 -6.43 3.30
N ALA A 57 14.26 -6.85 3.19
CA ALA A 57 13.13 -5.91 3.15
C ALA A 57 13.11 -5.05 4.41
N THR A 58 12.74 -3.78 4.24
CA THR A 58 12.55 -2.84 5.35
C THR A 58 11.25 -2.06 5.16
N ILE A 59 10.74 -1.49 6.25
CA ILE A 59 9.55 -0.62 6.18
C ILE A 59 9.84 0.62 5.31
N THR A 60 11.08 1.12 5.31
CA THR A 60 11.50 2.20 4.41
C THR A 60 11.46 1.77 2.96
N LEU A 61 11.94 0.56 2.64
CA LEU A 61 11.88 0.03 1.27
C LEU A 61 10.44 -0.15 0.79
N LEU A 62 9.51 -0.51 1.69
CA LEU A 62 8.08 -0.59 1.38
C LEU A 62 7.52 0.78 0.97
N ASP A 63 7.87 1.81 1.74
CA ASP A 63 7.47 3.18 1.43
C ASP A 63 8.03 3.67 0.09
N GLU A 64 9.33 3.45 -0.13
CA GLU A 64 9.99 3.81 -1.40
C GLU A 64 9.34 3.13 -2.60
N LYS A 65 9.11 1.81 -2.52
CA LYS A 65 8.49 1.04 -3.60
C LYS A 65 7.06 1.46 -3.89
N MET A 66 6.29 1.73 -2.84
CA MET A 66 4.93 2.25 -3.00
C MET A 66 4.91 3.63 -3.63
N GLN A 67 5.77 4.55 -3.18
CA GLN A 67 5.87 5.88 -3.76
C GLN A 67 6.29 5.83 -5.23
N GLU A 68 7.27 4.99 -5.59
CA GLU A 68 7.67 4.77 -6.99
C GLU A 68 6.51 4.22 -7.84
N SER A 69 5.83 3.17 -7.35
CA SER A 69 4.69 2.54 -8.03
C SER A 69 3.56 3.55 -8.31
N LEU A 70 3.20 4.34 -7.29
CA LEU A 70 2.17 5.38 -7.41
C LEU A 70 2.59 6.52 -8.33
N GLN A 71 3.83 7.01 -8.25
CA GLN A 71 4.31 8.09 -9.12
C GLN A 71 4.28 7.68 -10.60
N GLN A 72 4.65 6.44 -10.93
CA GLN A 72 4.56 5.92 -12.28
C GLN A 72 3.10 5.87 -12.76
N ALA A 73 2.20 5.40 -11.91
CA ALA A 73 0.78 5.30 -12.21
C ALA A 73 0.13 6.69 -12.43
N PHE A 74 0.48 7.67 -11.59
CA PHE A 74 0.04 9.06 -11.75
C PHE A 74 0.57 9.69 -13.04
N ALA A 75 1.82 9.41 -13.41
CA ALA A 75 2.41 9.91 -14.66
C ALA A 75 1.72 9.35 -15.90
N ASN A 76 1.13 8.15 -15.80
CA ASN A 76 0.32 7.54 -16.87
C ASN A 76 -1.11 8.13 -16.96
N ASN A 77 -1.42 9.13 -16.12
CA ASN A 77 -2.70 9.84 -16.12
C ASN A 77 -3.91 8.91 -15.86
N GLU A 78 -3.69 7.89 -15.01
CA GLU A 78 -4.71 6.90 -14.61
C GLU A 78 -5.75 7.44 -13.63
N LEU A 79 -5.46 8.60 -13.00
CA LEU A 79 -6.32 9.23 -12.01
C LEU A 79 -6.79 10.61 -12.48
N GLU A 80 -8.02 10.97 -12.11
CA GLU A 80 -8.63 12.25 -12.44
C GLU A 80 -8.51 13.27 -11.30
N GLY A 81 -8.33 14.55 -11.67
CA GLY A 81 -8.44 15.67 -10.73
C GLY A 81 -7.57 15.55 -9.48
N GLY A 82 -8.20 15.56 -8.30
CA GLY A 82 -7.54 15.54 -7.00
C GLY A 82 -7.18 14.16 -6.46
N ASP A 83 -7.43 13.09 -7.22
CA ASP A 83 -7.35 11.71 -6.70
C ASP A 83 -5.93 11.26 -6.39
N ALA A 84 -4.94 11.65 -7.20
CA ALA A 84 -3.53 11.38 -6.90
C ALA A 84 -3.10 11.94 -5.54
N ALA A 85 -3.61 13.12 -5.17
CA ALA A 85 -3.36 13.72 -3.86
C ALA A 85 -4.08 12.96 -2.74
N ARG A 86 -5.32 12.50 -2.98
CA ARG A 86 -6.08 11.66 -2.02
C ARG A 86 -5.40 10.32 -1.78
N VAL A 87 -4.95 9.63 -2.82
CA VAL A 87 -4.17 8.37 -2.72
C VAL A 87 -2.89 8.58 -1.93
N SER A 88 -2.12 9.64 -2.25
CA SER A 88 -0.87 9.94 -1.54
C SER A 88 -1.10 10.25 -0.06
N ALA A 89 -2.17 10.98 0.27
CA ALA A 89 -2.54 11.28 1.65
C ALA A 89 -2.95 10.03 2.42
N LEU A 90 -3.72 9.13 1.80
CA LEU A 90 -4.09 7.85 2.41
C LEU A 90 -2.85 6.99 2.68
N TRP A 91 -1.92 6.89 1.72
CA TRP A 91 -0.67 6.16 1.92
C TRP A 91 0.14 6.72 3.10
N ALA A 92 0.34 8.04 3.16
CA ALA A 92 1.06 8.69 4.25
C ALA A 92 0.40 8.42 5.62
N LYS A 93 -0.94 8.44 5.67
CA LYS A 93 -1.71 8.10 6.88
C LYS A 93 -1.44 6.66 7.32
N LEU A 94 -1.54 5.69 6.41
CA LEU A 94 -1.31 4.27 6.70
C LEU A 94 0.12 4.01 7.21
N MET A 95 1.11 4.68 6.62
CA MET A 95 2.49 4.57 7.07
C MET A 95 2.70 5.12 8.49
N SER A 96 1.99 6.21 8.84
CA SER A 96 2.02 6.82 10.18
C SER A 96 1.22 6.05 11.24
N GLU A 97 0.04 5.53 10.91
CA GLU A 97 -0.85 4.85 11.86
C GLU A 97 -0.39 3.43 12.18
N SER A 98 0.27 2.78 11.22
CA SER A 98 0.75 1.40 11.38
C SER A 98 2.12 1.32 12.10
N ARG A 99 2.52 2.36 12.84
CA ARG A 99 3.84 2.43 13.54
C ARG A 99 3.83 1.72 14.88
#